data_AF-A0A1I7SZ38-F1
#
_entry.id   AF-A0A1I7SZ38-F1
#
_cell.length_a   1.000
_cell.length_b   1.000
_cell.length_c   1.000
_cell.angle_alpha   90.00
_cell.angle_beta   90.00
_cell.angle_gamma   90.00
#
_symmetry.space_group_name_H-M   'P 1'
#
loop_
_entity.id
_entity.type
_entity.pdbx_description
1 polymer ?
#
loop_
_entity_poly.entity_id
_entity_poly.type
_entity_poly.pdbx_seq_one_letter_code
_entity_poly.pdbx_strand_id
1 'polypeptide(L)'
;MISIMRLLLLSLLGITVASGIILSGRGFGGGGRGRGSSSYSYSSEEHHGGRPHRPPRPPRGPRDPICDTEWLMFRRPSGIWCVKIFYGPGTKYTADNLCQAQGAVLSSLQNANERMQIASEA
;
A
#
# COMPACT_ATOMS: atom_id res chain seq x y z
N MET A 1 21.56 -43.97 2.22
CA MET A 1 20.85 -43.13 3.21
C MET A 1 20.76 -41.65 2.78
N ILE A 2 21.88 -41.03 2.35
CA ILE A 2 21.91 -39.61 1.94
C ILE A 2 21.00 -39.28 0.74
N SER A 3 20.95 -40.14 -0.29
CA SER A 3 20.07 -39.90 -1.44
C SER A 3 18.58 -39.97 -1.08
N ILE A 4 18.19 -40.90 -0.21
CA ILE A 4 16.80 -41.06 0.24
C ILE A 4 16.36 -39.82 1.03
N MET A 5 17.24 -39.28 1.89
CA MET A 5 16.97 -38.07 2.66
C MET A 5 16.82 -36.83 1.76
N ARG A 6 17.58 -36.73 0.67
CA ARG A 6 17.42 -35.63 -0.31
C ARG A 6 16.11 -35.72 -1.08
N LEU A 7 15.69 -36.92 -1.48
CA LEU A 7 14.40 -37.12 -2.16
C LEU A 7 13.21 -36.79 -1.24
N LEU A 8 13.29 -37.13 0.05
CA LEU A 8 12.25 -36.78 1.04
C LEU A 8 12.15 -35.27 1.29
N LEU A 9 13.29 -34.56 1.35
CA LEU A 9 13.30 -33.10 1.53
C LEU A 9 12.69 -32.37 0.33
N LEU A 10 12.98 -32.82 -0.89
CA LEU A 10 12.42 -32.24 -2.11
C LEU A 10 10.92 -32.49 -2.24
N SER A 11 10.41 -33.67 -1.84
CA SER A 11 8.98 -33.95 -1.89
C SER A 11 8.18 -33.13 -0.85
N LEU A 12 8.70 -32.97 0.37
CA LEU A 12 8.07 -32.17 1.43
C LEU A 12 7.96 -30.69 1.04
N LEU A 13 9.01 -30.10 0.45
CA LEU A 13 8.98 -28.71 -0.03
C LEU A 13 7.94 -28.51 -1.14
N GLY A 14 7.83 -29.45 -2.09
CA GLY A 14 6.86 -29.37 -3.19
C GLY A 14 5.38 -29.45 -2.74
N ILE A 15 5.08 -30.27 -1.73
CA ILE A 15 3.71 -30.44 -1.21
C ILE A 15 3.22 -29.18 -0.48
N THR A 16 4.10 -28.46 0.23
CA THR A 16 3.71 -27.24 0.96
C THR A 16 3.29 -26.07 0.06
N VAL A 17 3.84 -25.98 -1.16
CA VAL A 17 3.52 -24.91 -2.12
C VAL A 17 2.15 -25.13 -2.79
N ALA A 18 1.76 -26.39 -3.03
CA ALA A 18 0.47 -26.71 -3.67
C ALA A 18 -0.74 -26.49 -2.75
N SER A 19 -0.59 -26.71 -1.44
CA SER A 19 -1.69 -26.58 -0.48
C SER A 19 -1.99 -25.13 -0.04
N GLY A 20 -1.08 -24.18 -0.31
CA GLY A 20 -1.24 -22.78 0.07
C GLY A 20 -2.09 -21.92 -0.89
N ILE A 21 -2.49 -22.46 -2.05
CA ILE A 21 -3.12 -21.69 -3.13
C ILE A 21 -4.61 -22.03 -3.30
N ILE A 22 -5.11 -23.10 -2.68
CA ILE A 22 -6.49 -23.56 -2.83
C ILE A 22 -7.21 -23.50 -1.49
N LEU A 23 -7.70 -22.31 -1.09
CA LEU A 23 -8.88 -22.08 -0.22
C LEU A 23 -8.96 -20.59 0.18
N SER A 24 -9.09 -19.71 -0.81
CA SER A 24 -9.60 -18.34 -0.62
C SER A 24 -10.90 -18.19 -1.42
N GLY A 25 -11.89 -19.00 -1.04
CA GLY A 25 -13.18 -19.08 -1.69
C GLY A 25 -14.29 -18.38 -0.91
N ARG A 26 -14.42 -17.07 -1.13
CA ARG A 26 -15.68 -16.35 -1.38
C ARG A 26 -16.81 -16.50 -0.34
N GLY A 27 -16.81 -15.59 0.65
CA GLY A 27 -17.93 -15.36 1.55
C GLY A 27 -19.18 -14.81 0.83
N PHE A 28 -20.34 -15.37 1.19
CA PHE A 28 -21.66 -14.97 0.72
C PHE A 28 -22.18 -13.83 1.60
N GLY A 29 -22.32 -12.62 1.05
CA GLY A 29 -22.88 -11.45 1.71
C GLY A 29 -24.14 -10.97 1.01
N GLY A 30 -25.27 -11.02 1.73
CA GLY A 30 -26.61 -10.72 1.22
C GLY A 30 -26.85 -9.23 0.93
N GLY A 31 -27.56 -8.96 -0.18
CA GLY A 31 -28.06 -7.63 -0.54
C GLY A 31 -29.59 -7.62 -0.57
N GLY A 32 -30.19 -6.91 0.39
CA GLY A 32 -31.63 -6.77 0.56
C GLY A 32 -32.33 -6.07 -0.60
N ARG A 33 -33.55 -6.51 -0.89
CA ARG A 33 -34.46 -5.93 -1.89
C ARG A 33 -35.22 -4.75 -1.29
N GLY A 34 -34.77 -3.53 -1.54
CA GLY A 34 -35.54 -2.32 -1.27
C GLY A 34 -36.23 -1.83 -2.55
N ARG A 35 -37.52 -2.15 -2.72
CA ARG A 35 -38.39 -1.49 -3.72
C ARG A 35 -38.95 -0.22 -3.09
N GLY A 36 -38.31 0.92 -3.34
CA GLY A 36 -38.89 2.24 -3.09
C GLY A 36 -39.37 2.84 -4.40
N SER A 37 -40.68 2.74 -4.67
CA SER A 37 -41.32 3.50 -5.75
C SER A 37 -41.98 4.73 -5.17
N SER A 38 -41.49 5.92 -5.50
CA SER A 38 -42.27 7.16 -5.47
C SER A 38 -41.47 8.30 -6.10
N SER A 39 -41.92 8.78 -7.24
CA SER A 39 -41.73 10.17 -7.66
C SER A 39 -42.65 10.48 -8.84
N TYR A 40 -43.63 11.35 -8.58
CA TYR A 40 -44.03 12.38 -9.51
C TYR A 40 -44.45 13.59 -8.70
N SER A 41 -43.81 14.73 -8.96
CA SER A 41 -44.33 16.07 -8.71
C SER A 41 -43.48 17.01 -9.56
N TYR A 42 -44.10 17.55 -10.60
CA TYR A 42 -43.58 18.65 -11.39
C TYR A 42 -43.79 19.94 -10.60
N SER A 43 -42.83 20.85 -10.62
CA SER A 43 -43.04 22.27 -10.28
C SER A 43 -41.92 23.08 -10.93
N SER A 44 -42.26 23.69 -12.06
CA SER A 44 -41.59 24.83 -12.67
C SER A 44 -41.77 26.05 -11.77
N GLU A 45 -40.79 26.94 -11.63
CA GLU A 45 -40.90 28.41 -11.68
C GLU A 45 -39.48 29.03 -11.71
N GLU A 46 -39.34 30.09 -12.51
CA GLU A 46 -38.11 30.86 -12.76
C GLU A 46 -37.88 31.91 -11.65
N HIS A 47 -36.64 32.10 -11.19
CA HIS A 47 -36.28 33.34 -10.48
C HIS A 47 -34.81 33.74 -10.66
N HIS A 48 -34.61 35.04 -10.86
CA HIS A 48 -33.36 35.73 -11.11
C HIS A 48 -32.47 35.84 -9.85
N GLY A 49 -31.15 35.79 -10.03
CA GLY A 49 -30.17 36.55 -9.24
C GLY A 49 -29.74 36.00 -7.87
N GLY A 50 -28.51 35.50 -7.79
CA GLY A 50 -27.79 35.35 -6.52
C GLY A 50 -26.57 34.43 -6.63
N ARG A 51 -25.35 34.93 -6.38
CA ARG A 51 -24.20 34.04 -6.18
C ARG A 51 -24.44 33.20 -4.93
N PRO A 52 -24.46 31.87 -5.00
CA PRO A 52 -24.66 31.04 -3.82
C PRO A 52 -23.58 31.34 -2.77
N HIS A 53 -23.99 31.56 -1.52
CA HIS A 53 -23.07 31.58 -0.39
C HIS A 53 -22.34 30.23 -0.32
N ARG A 54 -21.03 30.23 -0.60
CA ARG A 54 -20.22 29.02 -0.48
C ARG A 54 -20.09 28.69 1.02
N PRO A 55 -20.45 27.48 1.46
CA PRO A 55 -20.26 27.09 2.85
C PRO A 55 -18.78 27.20 3.25
N PRO A 56 -18.47 27.49 4.53
CA PRO A 56 -17.11 27.55 5.02
C PRO A 56 -16.37 26.25 4.67
N ARG A 57 -15.16 26.38 4.11
CA ARG A 57 -14.34 25.21 3.80
C ARG A 57 -14.05 24.49 5.13
N PRO A 58 -14.30 23.17 5.23
CA PRO A 58 -13.98 22.43 6.44
C PRO A 58 -12.49 22.59 6.78
N PRO A 59 -12.12 22.58 8.08
CA PRO A 59 -10.73 22.61 8.50
C PRO A 59 -9.95 21.53 7.76
N ARG A 60 -8.82 21.92 7.16
CA ARG A 60 -7.91 20.93 6.56
C ARG A 60 -7.45 20.03 7.70
N GLY A 61 -7.68 18.72 7.57
CA GLY A 61 -7.21 17.74 8.54
C GLY A 61 -5.68 17.79 8.71
N PRO A 62 -5.14 17.06 9.70
CA PRO A 62 -3.71 16.96 9.92
C PRO A 62 -3.00 16.61 8.61
N ARG A 63 -1.96 17.39 8.26
CA ARG A 63 -1.12 17.05 7.11
C ARG A 63 -0.31 15.82 7.48
N ASP A 64 -0.33 14.80 6.62
CA ASP A 64 0.57 13.65 6.77
C ASP A 64 2.02 14.18 6.88
N PRO A 65 2.86 13.58 7.75
CA PRO A 65 4.28 13.92 7.79
C PRO A 65 4.91 13.62 6.41
N ILE A 66 5.60 14.62 5.86
CA ILE A 66 6.23 14.56 4.54
C ILE A 66 7.71 14.27 4.76
N CYS A 67 8.27 13.34 3.98
CA CYS A 67 9.70 13.07 3.96
C CYS A 67 10.48 14.26 3.39
N ASP A 68 11.76 14.36 3.75
CA ASP A 68 12.65 15.38 3.18
C ASP A 68 12.81 15.20 1.67
N THR A 69 13.26 16.27 1.00
CA THR A 69 13.63 16.23 -0.42
C THR A 69 14.67 15.12 -0.66
N GLU A 70 14.54 14.37 -1.75
CA GLU A 70 15.35 13.17 -2.08
C GLU A 70 15.08 11.92 -1.24
N TRP A 71 14.00 11.88 -0.44
CA TRP A 71 13.55 10.68 0.25
C TRP A 71 12.21 10.19 -0.32
N LEU A 72 12.15 8.90 -0.64
CA LEU A 72 10.92 8.21 -1.01
C LEU A 72 10.03 7.98 0.20
N MET A 73 8.73 8.21 0.06
CA MET A 73 7.76 8.02 1.13
C MET A 73 6.93 6.75 0.91
N PHE A 74 7.04 5.81 1.84
CA PHE A 74 6.21 4.60 1.87
C PHE A 74 5.22 4.64 3.03
N ARG A 75 3.96 4.34 2.76
CA ARG A 75 2.94 4.13 3.80
C ARG A 75 2.94 2.66 4.22
N ARG A 76 3.50 2.35 5.38
CA ARG A 76 3.54 1.00 5.96
C ARG A 76 2.50 0.87 7.08
N PRO A 77 2.10 -0.35 7.47
CA PRO A 77 1.27 -0.56 8.66
C PRO A 77 1.90 0.00 9.95
N SER A 78 3.24 0.06 10.00
CA SER A 78 4.01 0.65 11.10
C SER A 78 4.09 2.18 11.06
N GLY A 79 3.54 2.82 10.03
CA GLY A 79 3.57 4.28 9.84
C GLY A 79 4.23 4.71 8.53
N ILE A 80 4.40 6.02 8.38
CA ILE A 80 5.15 6.60 7.26
C ILE A 80 6.63 6.24 7.40
N TRP A 81 7.22 5.77 6.32
CA TRP A 81 8.62 5.36 6.27
C TRP A 81 9.33 6.07 5.12
N CYS A 82 10.36 6.85 5.43
CA CYS A 82 11.16 7.58 4.46
C CYS A 82 12.40 6.77 4.07
N VAL A 83 12.66 6.63 2.77
CA VAL A 83 13.78 5.84 2.24
C VAL A 83 14.62 6.67 1.29
N LYS A 84 15.93 6.69 1.50
CA LYS A 84 16.90 7.28 0.58
C LYS A 84 17.67 6.17 -0.13
N ILE A 85 17.89 6.36 -1.43
CA ILE A 85 18.67 5.44 -2.25
C ILE A 85 20.09 5.98 -2.37
N PHE A 86 21.08 5.08 -2.19
CA PHE A 86 22.48 5.37 -2.44
C PHE A 86 22.95 4.49 -3.60
N TYR A 87 23.56 5.10 -4.60
CA TYR A 87 24.03 4.43 -5.81
C TYR A 87 25.51 4.08 -5.67
N GLY A 88 25.88 2.92 -6.19
CA GLY A 88 27.26 2.48 -6.27
C GLY A 88 27.49 1.08 -5.71
N PRO A 89 28.64 0.48 -6.02
CA PRO A 89 29.02 -0.82 -5.46
C PRO A 89 29.24 -0.69 -3.95
N GLY A 90 28.84 -1.72 -3.21
CA GLY A 90 29.01 -1.74 -1.76
C GLY A 90 28.67 -3.09 -1.15
N THR A 91 29.10 -3.27 0.09
CA THR A 91 28.68 -4.38 0.94
C THR A 91 27.49 -3.95 1.79
N LYS A 92 26.85 -4.92 2.47
CA LYS A 92 25.86 -4.60 3.49
C LYS A 92 26.41 -3.67 4.59
N TYR A 93 27.66 -3.87 4.99
CA TYR A 93 28.31 -3.06 6.02
C TYR A 93 28.46 -1.60 5.59
N THR A 94 28.91 -1.37 4.35
CA THR A 94 29.01 0.00 3.83
C THR A 94 27.64 0.66 3.68
N ALA A 95 26.61 -0.09 3.26
CA ALA A 95 25.24 0.43 3.17
C ALA A 95 24.68 0.84 4.54
N ASP A 96 24.94 0.03 5.58
CA ASP A 96 24.50 0.34 6.94
C ASP A 96 25.18 1.62 7.47
N ASN A 97 26.49 1.77 7.26
CA ASN A 97 27.22 2.99 7.62
C ASN A 97 26.67 4.24 6.92
N LEU A 98 26.30 4.14 5.63
CA LEU A 98 25.68 5.25 4.89
C LEU A 98 24.32 5.65 5.47
N CYS A 99 23.50 4.67 5.87
CA CYS A 99 22.24 4.95 6.55
C CYS A 99 22.47 5.62 7.92
N GLN A 100 23.40 5.10 8.72
CA GLN A 100 23.72 5.66 10.03
C GLN A 100 24.25 7.11 9.94
N ALA A 101 25.02 7.43 8.91
CA ALA A 101 25.49 8.79 8.65
C ALA A 101 24.36 9.81 8.40
N GLN A 102 23.17 9.34 8.02
CA GLN A 102 21.95 10.17 7.87
C GLN A 102 21.03 10.09 9.11
N GLY A 103 21.46 9.44 10.20
CA GLY A 103 20.60 9.17 11.36
C GLY A 103 19.47 8.17 11.05
N ALA A 104 19.63 7.35 10.01
CA ALA A 104 18.65 6.36 9.57
C ALA A 104 19.18 4.93 9.76
N VAL A 105 18.34 3.95 9.43
CA VAL A 105 18.67 2.51 9.48
C VAL A 105 18.44 1.87 8.12
N LEU A 106 19.22 0.82 7.82
CA LEU A 106 19.04 0.05 6.60
C LEU A 106 17.64 -0.59 6.57
N SER A 107 16.87 -0.31 5.51
CA SER A 107 15.48 -0.76 5.43
C SER A 107 15.32 -2.06 4.66
N SER A 108 14.35 -2.87 5.09
CA SER A 108 13.83 -3.99 4.30
C SER A 108 12.70 -3.54 3.38
N LEU A 109 12.42 -4.34 2.35
CA LEU A 109 11.32 -4.12 1.42
C LEU A 109 10.13 -4.99 1.80
N GLN A 110 8.98 -4.36 2.02
CA GLN A 110 7.80 -5.05 2.57
C GLN A 110 6.92 -5.67 1.49
N ASN A 111 6.94 -5.14 0.26
CA ASN A 111 6.07 -5.61 -0.82
C ASN A 111 6.65 -5.32 -2.22
N ALA A 112 5.97 -5.84 -3.24
CA ALA A 112 6.37 -5.68 -4.63
C ALA A 112 6.33 -4.22 -5.11
N ASN A 113 5.37 -3.43 -4.60
CA ASN A 113 5.27 -2.02 -4.98
C ASN A 113 6.50 -1.22 -4.49
N GLU A 114 6.96 -1.45 -3.25
CA GLU A 114 8.19 -0.84 -2.75
C GLU A 114 9.40 -1.22 -3.61
N ARG A 115 9.51 -2.50 -4.01
CA ARG A 115 10.58 -2.95 -4.91
C ARG A 115 10.55 -2.25 -6.26
N MET A 116 9.38 -2.13 -6.87
CA MET A 116 9.24 -1.52 -8.20
C MET A 116 9.53 -0.02 -8.17
N GLN A 117 9.07 0.69 -7.13
CA GLN A 117 9.36 2.12 -6.98
C GLN A 117 10.85 2.36 -6.76
N ILE A 118 11.51 1.58 -5.91
CA ILE A 118 12.96 1.74 -5.71
C ILE A 118 13.72 1.42 -6.99
N ALA A 119 13.29 0.41 -7.75
CA ALA A 119 13.92 0.05 -9.01
C ALA A 119 13.73 1.07 -10.13
N SER A 120 12.66 1.89 -10.12
CA SER A 120 12.48 2.97 -11.10
C SER A 120 13.29 4.21 -10.78
N GLU A 121 13.68 4.37 -9.52
CA GLU A 121 14.53 5.47 -9.07
C GLU A 121 16.01 5.08 -9.13
N ALA A 122 16.33 3.77 -9.10
CA ALA A 122 17.68 3.21 -9.21
C ALA A 122 18.28 3.31 -10.63
#